data_AF-A0A0A7KN83-F1
#
_entry.id   AF-A0A0A7KN83-F1
#
_cell.length_a   1.000
_cell.length_b   1.000
_cell.length_c   1.000
_cell.angle_alpha   90.00
_cell.angle_beta   90.00
_cell.angle_gamma   90.00
#
_symmetry.space_group_name_H-M   'P 1'
#
loop_
_entity.id
_entity.type
_entity.pdbx_description
1 polymer ?
#
loop_
_entity_poly.entity_id
_entity_poly.type
_entity_poly.pdbx_seq_one_letter_code
_entity_poly.pdbx_strand_id
1 'polypeptide(L)'
;MNSHLARKSLAFARLRIHRVSLAHLVQGLYNWCRVQRGLRRQLDVPKGRQLYLQRTPAMTIGLTDHVWKVRDWLSQPQGVPCRA
;
A
#
# COMPACT_ATOMS: atom_id res chain seq x y z
N MET A 1 -22.21 14.49 -2.79
CA MET A 1 -21.83 14.67 -4.20
C MET A 1 -20.32 14.48 -4.35
N ASN A 2 -19.83 13.58 -5.21
CA ASN A 2 -18.38 13.41 -5.41
C ASN A 2 -17.80 14.68 -6.06
N SER A 3 -16.87 15.35 -5.38
CA SER A 3 -16.30 16.64 -5.80
C SER A 3 -15.70 16.62 -7.22
N HIS A 4 -15.12 15.49 -7.63
CA HIS A 4 -14.55 15.26 -8.96
C HIS A 4 -15.59 15.12 -10.08
N LEU A 5 -16.87 14.94 -9.75
CA LEU A 5 -17.97 14.91 -10.74
C LEU A 5 -18.53 16.31 -11.02
N ALA A 6 -18.43 17.23 -10.04
CA ALA A 6 -18.98 18.58 -10.14
C ALA A 6 -17.94 19.64 -10.57
N ARG A 7 -16.66 19.47 -10.21
CA ARG A 7 -15.61 20.47 -10.47
C ARG A 7 -14.77 20.11 -11.70
N LYS A 8 -14.76 20.98 -12.71
CA LYS A 8 -13.97 20.83 -13.94
C LYS A 8 -12.47 20.66 -13.67
N SER A 9 -11.93 21.35 -12.68
CA SER A 9 -10.51 21.23 -12.26
C SER A 9 -10.14 19.84 -11.75
N LEU A 10 -11.12 19.05 -11.33
CA LEU A 10 -10.95 17.71 -10.78
C LEU A 10 -11.36 16.60 -11.76
N ALA A 11 -11.74 16.96 -12.98
CA ALA A 11 -12.22 16.04 -14.00
C ALA A 11 -11.13 15.05 -14.47
N PHE A 12 -9.85 15.38 -14.34
CA PHE A 12 -8.74 14.47 -14.65
C PHE A 12 -8.83 13.14 -13.87
N ALA A 13 -9.37 13.16 -12.64
CA ALA A 13 -9.58 11.95 -11.84
C ALA A 13 -10.60 10.96 -12.46
N ARG A 14 -11.31 11.37 -13.52
CA ARG A 14 -12.19 10.50 -14.31
C ARG A 14 -11.42 9.67 -15.34
N LEU A 15 -10.24 10.10 -15.76
CA LEU A 15 -9.45 9.38 -16.76
C LEU A 15 -9.01 8.04 -16.18
N ARG A 16 -9.10 7.00 -17.02
CA ARG A 16 -8.76 5.63 -16.64
C ARG A 16 -7.34 5.54 -16.10
N ILE A 17 -6.37 6.22 -16.73
CA ILE A 17 -4.97 6.22 -16.30
C ILE A 17 -4.81 6.66 -14.84
N HIS A 18 -5.41 7.79 -14.46
CA HIS A 18 -5.34 8.28 -13.08
C HIS A 18 -6.02 7.35 -12.08
N ARG A 19 -7.18 6.76 -12.45
CA ARG A 19 -7.88 5.79 -11.59
C ARG A 19 -7.06 4.54 -11.37
N VAL A 20 -6.46 4.00 -12.44
CA VAL A 20 -5.61 2.80 -12.39
C VAL A 20 -4.36 3.09 -11.57
N SER A 21 -3.63 4.16 -11.87
CA SER A 21 -2.43 4.54 -11.09
C SER A 21 -2.73 4.73 -9.61
N LEU A 22 -3.85 5.38 -9.27
CA LEU A 22 -4.25 5.55 -7.87
C LEU A 22 -4.63 4.23 -7.21
N ALA A 23 -5.35 3.34 -7.90
CA ALA A 23 -5.69 2.02 -7.39
C ALA A 23 -4.43 1.20 -7.08
N HIS A 24 -3.45 1.19 -7.99
CA HIS A 24 -2.17 0.53 -7.77
C HIS A 24 -1.38 1.13 -6.61
N LEU A 25 -1.35 2.47 -6.49
CA LEU A 25 -0.72 3.14 -5.36
C LEU A 25 -1.35 2.71 -4.04
N VAL A 26 -2.68 2.78 -3.92
CA VAL A 26 -3.39 2.40 -2.69
C VAL A 26 -3.17 0.92 -2.36
N GLN A 27 -3.29 0.04 -3.35
CA GLN A 27 -3.07 -1.40 -3.18
C GLN A 27 -1.64 -1.70 -2.73
N GLY A 28 -0.67 -1.01 -3.34
CA GLY A 28 0.74 -1.09 -3.02
C GLY A 28 1.04 -0.68 -1.58
N LEU A 29 0.59 0.51 -1.18
CA LEU A 29 0.78 1.00 0.18
C LEU A 29 0.15 0.08 1.23
N TYR A 30 -1.06 -0.44 0.95
CA TYR A 30 -1.74 -1.36 1.86
C TYR A 30 -0.99 -2.68 2.01
N ASN A 31 -0.51 -3.27 0.91
CA ASN A 31 0.12 -4.58 0.90
C ASN A 31 1.58 -4.57 1.38
N TRP A 32 2.33 -3.51 1.08
CA TRP A 32 3.80 -3.50 1.23
C TRP A 32 4.29 -2.57 2.33
N CYS A 33 3.62 -1.44 2.56
CA CYS A 33 4.13 -0.37 3.44
C CYS A 33 3.40 -0.28 4.78
N ARG A 34 2.16 -0.76 4.87
CA ARG A 34 1.32 -0.58 6.07
C ARG A 34 1.10 -1.89 6.82
N VAL A 35 1.53 -1.90 8.08
CA VAL A 35 1.26 -3.01 9.01
C VAL A 35 -0.23 -3.07 9.35
N GLN A 36 -0.78 -4.28 9.41
CA GLN A 36 -2.20 -4.51 9.72
C GLN A 36 -2.33 -5.22 11.06
N ARG A 37 -3.20 -4.71 11.93
CA ARG A 37 -3.39 -5.26 13.28
C ARG A 37 -3.84 -6.72 13.26
N GLY A 38 -4.73 -7.08 12.31
CA GLY A 38 -5.24 -8.45 12.17
C GLY A 38 -4.22 -9.46 11.62
N LEU A 39 -3.09 -9.00 11.09
CA LEU A 39 -2.03 -9.88 10.54
C LEU A 39 -0.86 -10.08 11.50
N ARG A 40 -0.92 -9.50 12.70
CA ARG A 40 0.11 -9.65 13.72
C ARG A 40 0.27 -11.12 14.10
N ARG A 41 1.52 -11.56 14.27
CA ARG A 41 1.84 -12.89 14.81
C ARG A 41 2.35 -12.73 16.22
N GLN A 42 1.90 -13.56 17.15
CA GLN A 42 2.47 -13.59 18.50
C GLN A 42 3.94 -14.00 18.41
N LEU A 43 4.81 -13.31 19.15
CA LEU A 43 6.23 -13.69 19.24
C LEU A 43 6.37 -14.89 20.17
N ASP A 44 7.17 -15.87 19.78
CA ASP A 44 7.46 -17.05 20.61
C ASP A 44 8.19 -16.64 21.91
N VAL A 45 9.07 -15.64 21.81
CA VAL A 45 9.72 -14.99 22.96
C VAL A 45 9.44 -13.48 22.91
N PRO A 46 8.79 -12.90 23.93
CA PRO A 46 8.59 -11.46 24.05
C PRO A 46 9.90 -10.67 23.98
N LYS A 47 9.90 -9.57 23.23
CA LYS A 47 11.00 -8.59 23.23
C LYS A 47 10.59 -7.39 24.08
N GLY A 48 10.86 -7.46 25.38
CA GLY A 48 10.40 -6.45 26.34
C GLY A 48 8.86 -6.36 26.36
N ARG A 49 8.31 -5.18 26.04
CA ARG A 49 6.85 -4.98 25.93
C ARG A 49 6.26 -5.44 24.60
N GLN A 50 7.08 -5.85 23.63
CA GLN A 50 6.61 -6.31 22.33
C GLN A 50 6.22 -7.79 22.39
N LEU A 51 4.92 -8.06 22.34
CA LEU A 51 4.36 -9.42 22.32
C LEU A 51 4.03 -9.92 20.90
N TYR A 52 4.01 -9.01 19.91
CA TYR A 52 3.55 -9.31 18.56
C TYR A 52 4.49 -8.76 17.49
N LEU A 53 4.77 -9.59 16.49
CA LEU A 53 5.41 -9.20 15.23
C LEU A 53 4.40 -8.45 14.36
N GLN A 54 4.73 -7.22 14.00
CA GLN A 54 3.94 -6.43 13.05
C GLN A 54 4.21 -6.93 11.63
N ARG A 55 3.14 -7.15 10.84
CA ARG A 55 3.26 -7.66 9.48
C ARG A 55 2.33 -6.93 8.52
N THR A 56 2.74 -6.85 7.27
CA THR A 56 1.91 -6.45 6.14
C THR A 56 1.25 -7.69 5.50
N PRO A 57 0.25 -7.51 4.61
CA PRO A 57 -0.27 -8.60 3.78
C PRO A 57 0.84 -9.32 3.00
N ALA A 58 1.73 -8.59 2.34
CA ALA A 58 2.83 -9.16 1.57
C ALA A 58 3.77 -10.03 2.44
N MET A 59 4.03 -9.62 3.70
CA MET A 59 4.81 -10.43 4.64
C MET A 59 4.11 -11.72 5.04
N THR A 60 2.78 -11.69 5.15
CA THR A 60 2.01 -12.85 5.65
C THR A 60 2.00 -13.99 4.63
N ILE A 61 2.02 -13.65 3.34
CA ILE A 61 2.11 -14.61 2.23
C ILE A 61 3.56 -14.87 1.76
N GLY A 62 4.56 -14.31 2.44
CA GLY A 62 5.98 -14.60 2.17
C GLY A 62 6.58 -13.90 0.95
N LEU A 63 5.96 -12.82 0.43
CA LEU A 63 6.53 -12.03 -0.67
C LEU A 63 7.66 -11.10 -0.23
N THR A 64 7.73 -10.78 1.06
CA THR A 64 8.76 -9.92 1.66
C THR A 64 8.91 -10.28 3.14
N ASP A 65 10.06 -10.01 3.72
CA ASP A 65 10.39 -10.26 5.12
C ASP A 65 10.36 -8.97 5.98
N HIS A 66 10.14 -7.82 5.35
CA HIS A 66 10.12 -6.52 6.01
C HIS A 66 8.98 -5.61 5.52
N VAL A 67 8.72 -4.58 6.31
CA VAL A 67 7.80 -3.49 5.95
C VAL A 67 8.55 -2.48 5.10
N TRP A 68 8.03 -2.18 3.91
CA TRP A 68 8.66 -1.22 3.01
C TRP A 68 8.40 0.22 3.47
N LYS A 69 9.39 1.10 3.30
CA LYS A 69 9.12 2.55 3.32
C LYS A 69 8.47 2.94 2.00
N VAL A 70 7.55 3.91 2.06
CA VAL A 70 6.83 4.39 0.87
C VAL A 70 7.77 4.86 -0.23
N ARG A 71 8.84 5.60 0.13
CA ARG A 71 9.85 6.06 -0.82
C ARG A 71 10.55 4.89 -1.54
N ASP A 72 10.98 3.91 -0.77
CA ASP A 72 11.77 2.79 -1.28
C ASP A 72 10.91 1.92 -2.22
N TRP A 73 9.65 1.69 -1.84
CA TRP A 73 8.66 1.01 -2.67
C TRP A 73 8.37 1.78 -3.96
N LEU A 74 8.11 3.09 -3.90
CA LEU A 74 7.88 3.92 -5.09
C LEU A 74 9.08 4.05 -6.02
N SER A 75 10.28 3.77 -5.52
CA SER A 75 11.50 3.75 -6.33
C SER A 75 11.66 2.45 -7.13
N GLN A 76 10.85 1.43 -6.83
CA GLN A 76 10.83 0.17 -7.58
C GLN A 76 9.89 0.22 -8.77
N PRO A 77 10.19 -0.51 -9.86
CA PRO A 77 9.26 -0.63 -10.99
C PRO A 77 8.00 -1.38 -10.57
N GLN A 78 6.87 -0.68 -10.52
CA GLN A 78 5.58 -1.24 -10.11
C GLN A 78 4.79 -1.92 -11.25
N GLY A 79 5.36 -1.95 -12.46
CA GLY A 79 4.70 -2.50 -13.65
C GLY A 79 3.46 -1.73 -14.12
N VAL A 80 3.21 -0.54 -13.57
CA VAL A 80 2.10 0.34 -13.98
C VAL A 80 2.64 1.41 -14.90
N PRO A 81 2.20 1.48 -16.16
CA PRO A 81 2.64 2.53 -17.06
C PRO A 81 2.08 3.88 -16.59
N CYS A 82 2.97 4.86 -16.37
CA CYS A 82 2.61 6.23 -16.01
C CYS A 82 2.14 7.05 -17.23
N ARG A 83 2.28 6.52 -18.46
CA ARG A 83 1.78 7.08 -19.72
C ARG A 83 1.16 5.97 -20.56
N ALA A 84 0.06 6.30 -21.25
CA ALA A 84 -0.56 5.44 -22.26
C ALA A 84 0.27 5.45 -23.55
#